data_AF-A0A810BFY4-F1
#
_entry.id   AF-A0A810BFY4-F1
#
_cell.length_a   1.000
_cell.length_b   1.000
_cell.length_c   1.000
_cell.angle_alpha   90.00
_cell.angle_beta   90.00
_cell.angle_gamma   90.00
#
_symmetry.space_group_name_H-M   'P 1'
#
loop_
_entity.id
_entity.type
_entity.pdbx_description
1 polymer ?
#
loop_
_entity_poly.entity_id
_entity_poly.type
_entity_poly.pdbx_seq_one_letter_code
_entity_poly.pdbx_strand_id
1 'polypeptide(L)'
;MRKAGGIIALVAGIFGVLAAGFTLLVGGVGSAFKADNAQMVVGLGWGGVVFSFIVIVLGAVAMGSNSRIPGMLLVIASIAGAILGGTFVAIFMLLAFVGGVLAAIPASRAATQSA
;
A
#
# COMPACT_ATOMS: atom_id res chain seq x y z
N MET A 1 -9.85 15.89 -3.02
CA MET A 1 -8.63 15.09 -3.24
C MET A 1 -8.70 13.67 -2.68
N ARG A 2 -9.52 13.40 -1.66
CA ARG A 2 -9.72 12.06 -1.08
C ARG A 2 -10.04 10.91 -2.03
N LYS A 3 -11.04 11.08 -2.91
CA LYS A 3 -11.41 10.02 -3.85
C LYS A 3 -10.23 9.64 -4.75
N ALA A 4 -9.50 10.64 -5.26
CA ALA A 4 -8.29 10.42 -6.04
C ALA A 4 -7.19 9.70 -5.24
N GLY A 5 -6.93 10.13 -4.00
CA GLY A 5 -5.96 9.47 -3.11
C GLY A 5 -6.32 8.01 -2.80
N GLY A 6 -7.60 7.74 -2.52
CA GLY A 6 -8.11 6.37 -2.28
C GLY A 6 -8.00 5.47 -3.51
N ILE A 7 -8.29 5.99 -4.72
CA ILE A 7 -8.11 5.25 -5.98
C ILE A 7 -6.63 4.94 -6.22
N ILE A 8 -5.73 5.92 -6.03
CA ILE A 8 -4.28 5.71 -6.18
C ILE A 8 -3.80 4.61 -5.23
N ALA A 9 -4.22 4.68 -3.96
CA ALA A 9 -3.89 3.66 -2.97
C ALA A 9 -4.45 2.28 -3.30
N LEU A 10 -5.69 2.20 -3.80
CA LEU A 10 -6.32 0.95 -4.22
C LEU A 10 -5.55 0.30 -5.37
N VAL A 11 -5.25 1.07 -6.43
CA VAL A 11 -4.49 0.58 -7.58
C VAL A 11 -3.09 0.15 -7.16
N ALA A 12 -2.40 0.99 -6.37
CA ALA A 12 -1.08 0.67 -5.83
C ALA A 12 -1.11 -0.62 -4.99
N GLY A 13 -2.13 -0.80 -4.16
CA GLY A 13 -2.30 -2.02 -3.36
C GLY A 13 -2.49 -3.27 -4.22
N ILE A 14 -3.32 -3.21 -5.27
CA ILE A 14 -3.54 -4.33 -6.21
C ILE A 14 -2.24 -4.74 -6.89
N PHE A 15 -1.49 -3.78 -7.44
CA PHE A 15 -0.18 -4.06 -8.02
C PHE A 15 0.84 -4.54 -6.98
N GLY A 16 0.74 -4.08 -5.74
CA GLY A 16 1.53 -4.57 -4.62
C GLY A 16 1.30 -6.06 -4.34
N VAL A 17 0.06 -6.55 -4.42
CA VAL A 17 -0.22 -8.00 -4.30
C VAL A 17 0.44 -8.79 -5.43
N LEU A 18 0.39 -8.28 -6.68
CA LEU A 18 1.05 -8.93 -7.81
C LEU A 18 2.59 -8.96 -7.64
N ALA A 19 3.16 -7.86 -7.16
CA ALA A 19 4.58 -7.76 -6.85
C ALA A 19 5.01 -8.70 -5.72
N ALA A 20 4.18 -8.83 -4.69
CA ALA A 20 4.37 -9.79 -3.60
C ALA A 20 4.28 -11.24 -4.12
N GLY A 21 3.35 -11.51 -5.04
CA GLY A 21 3.25 -12.81 -5.73
C GLY A 21 4.50 -13.16 -6.52
N PHE A 22 5.08 -12.20 -7.25
CA PHE A 22 6.37 -12.37 -7.91
C PHE A 22 7.51 -12.63 -6.92
N THR A 23 7.52 -11.90 -5.79
CA THR A 23 8.51 -12.09 -4.72
C THR A 23 8.40 -13.49 -4.12
N LEU A 24 7.19 -13.98 -3.87
CA LEU A 24 6.92 -15.33 -3.39
C LEU A 24 7.32 -16.40 -4.42
N LEU A 25 7.08 -16.16 -5.71
CA LEU A 25 7.51 -17.07 -6.78
C LEU A 25 9.04 -17.21 -6.80
N VAL A 26 9.76 -16.08 -6.80
CA VAL A 26 11.23 -16.06 -6.81
C VAL A 26 11.79 -16.71 -5.53
N GLY A 27 11.24 -16.38 -4.36
CA GLY A 27 11.63 -16.99 -3.09
C GLY A 27 11.32 -18.48 -3.03
N GLY A 28 10.17 -18.90 -3.55
CA GLY A 28 9.73 -20.30 -3.59
C GLY A 28 10.61 -21.15 -4.50
N VAL A 29 10.89 -20.68 -5.72
CA VAL A 29 11.83 -21.34 -6.64
C VAL A 29 13.23 -21.38 -6.02
N GLY A 30 13.71 -20.26 -5.45
CA GLY A 30 14.99 -20.19 -4.76
C GLY A 30 15.09 -21.19 -3.59
N SER A 31 14.00 -21.41 -2.85
CA SER A 31 13.96 -22.37 -1.74
C SER A 31 14.09 -23.82 -2.22
N ALA A 32 13.49 -24.15 -3.37
CA ALA A 32 13.60 -25.48 -3.98
C ALA A 32 15.04 -25.78 -4.44
N PHE A 33 15.77 -24.75 -4.89
CA PHE A 33 17.19 -24.86 -5.26
C PHE A 33 18.15 -24.65 -4.08
N LYS A 34 17.66 -24.53 -2.84
CA LYS A 34 18.45 -24.26 -1.63
C LYS A 34 19.35 -23.02 -1.75
N ALA A 35 18.87 -21.99 -2.44
CA ALA A 35 19.56 -20.71 -2.50
C ALA A 35 19.59 -20.04 -1.12
N ASP A 36 20.71 -19.42 -0.79
CA ASP A 36 20.87 -18.70 0.47
C ASP A 36 19.83 -17.58 0.59
N ASN A 37 19.29 -17.39 1.80
CA ASN A 37 18.27 -16.38 2.12
C ASN A 37 16.91 -16.54 1.42
N ALA A 38 16.65 -17.63 0.70
CA ALA A 38 15.37 -17.84 0.01
C ALA A 38 14.15 -17.79 0.95
N GLN A 39 14.28 -18.32 2.17
CA GLN A 39 13.22 -18.27 3.18
C GLN A 39 12.91 -16.82 3.63
N MET A 40 13.91 -15.94 3.67
CA MET A 40 13.71 -14.53 3.97
C MET A 40 12.91 -13.84 2.85
N VAL A 41 13.19 -14.16 1.59
CA VAL A 41 12.44 -13.64 0.43
C VAL A 41 10.97 -14.08 0.48
N VAL A 42 10.71 -15.34 0.83
CA VAL A 42 9.33 -15.84 1.03
C VAL A 42 8.62 -15.10 2.17
N GLY A 43 9.31 -14.85 3.29
CA GLY A 43 8.78 -14.06 4.40
C GLY A 43 8.41 -12.63 4.00
N LEU A 44 9.29 -11.95 3.25
CA LEU A 44 9.04 -10.62 2.70
C LEU A 44 7.85 -10.62 1.72
N GLY A 45 7.72 -11.66 0.90
CA GLY A 45 6.58 -11.82 0.01
C GLY A 45 5.25 -11.91 0.77
N TRP A 46 5.19 -12.69 1.84
CA TRP A 46 3.98 -12.76 2.69
C TRP A 46 3.69 -11.45 3.41
N GLY A 47 4.72 -10.76 3.91
CA GLY A 47 4.59 -9.41 4.43
C GLY A 47 3.98 -8.46 3.39
N GLY A 48 4.46 -8.55 2.15
CA GLY A 48 3.95 -7.77 1.02
C GLY A 48 2.47 -8.03 0.74
N VAL A 49 2.05 -9.29 0.70
CA VAL A 49 0.64 -9.65 0.49
C VAL A 49 -0.26 -9.05 1.58
N VAL A 50 0.08 -9.25 2.85
CA VAL A 50 -0.74 -8.78 3.98
C VAL A 50 -0.86 -7.26 3.97
N PHE A 51 0.25 -6.54 3.83
CA PHE A 51 0.24 -5.09 3.80
C PHE A 51 -0.46 -4.52 2.56
N SER A 52 -0.30 -5.15 1.39
CA SER A 52 -1.02 -4.74 0.18
C SER A 52 -2.54 -4.90 0.34
N PHE A 53 -3.01 -5.98 0.97
CA PHE A 53 -4.42 -6.13 1.29
C PHE A 53 -4.92 -5.04 2.25
N ILE A 54 -4.16 -4.73 3.30
CA ILE A 54 -4.50 -3.63 4.23
C ILE A 54 -4.61 -2.30 3.47
N VAL A 55 -3.66 -2.01 2.58
CA VAL A 55 -3.67 -0.80 1.74
C VAL A 55 -4.90 -0.75 0.82
N ILE A 56 -5.28 -1.86 0.20
CA ILE A 56 -6.51 -1.95 -0.63
C ILE A 56 -7.74 -1.62 0.20
N VAL A 57 -7.89 -2.26 1.37
CA VAL A 57 -9.03 -2.05 2.26
C VAL A 57 -9.08 -0.60 2.75
N LEU A 58 -7.95 -0.06 3.22
CA LEU A 58 -7.87 1.33 3.67
C LEU A 58 -8.12 2.33 2.52
N GLY A 59 -7.66 2.02 1.31
CA GLY A 59 -7.93 2.81 0.10
C GLY A 59 -9.42 2.86 -0.23
N ALA A 60 -10.10 1.71 -0.17
CA ALA A 60 -11.55 1.62 -0.34
C ALA A 60 -12.31 2.39 0.74
N VAL A 61 -11.94 2.22 2.02
CA VAL A 61 -12.55 2.93 3.14
C VAL A 61 -12.31 4.45 3.05
N ALA A 62 -11.13 4.88 2.61
CA ALA A 62 -10.82 6.30 2.41
C ALA A 62 -11.70 6.97 1.33
N MET A 63 -12.21 6.22 0.35
CA MET A 63 -13.17 6.73 -0.63
C MET A 63 -14.58 6.93 -0.05
N GLY A 64 -15.00 6.07 0.88
CA GLY A 64 -16.33 6.10 1.49
C GLY A 64 -16.45 6.95 2.75
N SER A 65 -15.35 7.24 3.45
CA SER A 65 -15.40 7.97 4.72
C SER A 65 -15.16 9.48 4.58
N ASN A 66 -15.88 10.27 5.39
CA ASN A 66 -15.61 11.70 5.53
C ASN A 66 -14.54 12.03 6.60
N SER A 67 -13.93 11.03 7.26
CA SER A 67 -12.96 11.20 8.35
C SER A 67 -11.50 11.11 7.88
N ARG A 68 -10.58 11.87 8.51
CA ARG A 68 -9.14 11.91 8.14
C ARG A 68 -8.37 10.66 8.56
N ILE A 69 -8.98 9.87 9.45
CA ILE A 69 -8.41 8.65 10.03
C ILE A 69 -7.97 7.61 9.00
N PRO A 70 -8.76 7.24 7.98
CA PRO A 70 -8.37 6.19 7.04
C PRO A 70 -7.18 6.61 6.18
N GLY A 71 -7.09 7.88 5.77
CA GLY A 71 -5.93 8.38 5.02
C GLY A 71 -4.63 8.29 5.84
N MET A 72 -4.69 8.64 7.12
CA MET A 72 -3.53 8.59 8.01
C MET A 72 -3.12 7.14 8.35
N LEU A 73 -4.09 6.24 8.54
CA LEU A 73 -3.82 4.80 8.66
C LEU A 73 -3.17 4.24 7.40
N LEU A 74 -3.59 4.71 6.22
CA LEU A 74 -3.05 4.27 4.94
C LEU A 74 -1.58 4.66 4.80
N VAL A 75 -1.21 5.87 5.25
CA VAL A 75 0.19 6.32 5.32
C VAL A 75 1.03 5.41 6.22
N ILE A 76 0.54 5.09 7.42
CA ILE A 76 1.26 4.21 8.36
C ILE A 76 1.40 2.80 7.78
N ALA A 77 0.33 2.27 7.20
CA ALA A 77 0.31 0.94 6.58
C ALA A 77 1.26 0.86 5.38
N SER A 78 1.36 1.93 4.57
CA SER A 78 2.26 1.96 3.43
C SER A 78 3.74 2.05 3.85
N ILE A 79 4.07 2.80 4.90
CA ILE A 79 5.45 2.78 5.45
C ILE A 79 5.81 1.39 5.97
N ALA A 80 4.93 0.78 6.78
CA ALA A 80 5.16 -0.56 7.30
C ALA A 80 5.25 -1.61 6.18
N GLY A 81 4.40 -1.50 5.16
CA GLY A 81 4.43 -2.34 3.97
C GLY A 81 5.68 -2.17 3.11
N ALA A 82 6.24 -0.96 3.04
CA ALA A 82 7.50 -0.73 2.32
C ALA A 82 8.70 -1.40 3.00
N ILE A 83 8.70 -1.45 4.33
CA ILE A 83 9.76 -2.09 5.12
C ILE A 83 9.60 -3.61 5.11
N LEU A 84 8.37 -4.11 5.26
CA LEU A 84 8.09 -5.53 5.46
C LEU A 84 7.75 -6.30 4.17
N GLY A 85 7.45 -5.61 3.06
CA GLY A 85 7.01 -6.22 1.80
C GLY A 85 8.12 -6.53 0.78
N GLY A 86 9.36 -6.13 1.06
CA GLY A 86 10.48 -6.28 0.12
C GLY A 86 10.51 -5.20 -0.97
N THR A 87 11.57 -5.21 -1.78
CA THR A 87 11.90 -4.14 -2.74
C THR A 87 10.87 -3.94 -3.85
N PHE A 88 10.32 -5.02 -4.41
CA PHE A 88 9.28 -4.92 -5.45
C PHE A 88 7.98 -4.30 -4.91
N VAL A 89 7.58 -4.66 -3.69
CA VAL A 89 6.38 -4.11 -3.05
C VAL A 89 6.61 -2.67 -2.58
N ALA A 90 7.83 -2.32 -2.17
CA ALA A 90 8.17 -0.99 -1.69
C ALA A 90 7.87 0.13 -2.71
N ILE A 91 8.06 -0.12 -4.01
CA ILE A 91 7.75 0.85 -5.07
C ILE A 91 6.24 1.16 -5.08
N PHE A 92 5.40 0.12 -4.99
CA PHE A 92 3.95 0.29 -4.90
C PHE A 92 3.50 0.90 -3.57
N MET A 93 4.20 0.59 -2.49
CA MET A 93 3.95 1.22 -1.19
C MET A 93 4.26 2.70 -1.18
N LEU A 94 5.26 3.16 -1.95
CA LEU A 94 5.51 4.59 -2.14
C LEU A 94 4.35 5.28 -2.88
N LEU A 95 3.77 4.63 -3.89
CA LEU A 95 2.58 5.14 -4.57
C LEU A 95 1.37 5.16 -3.62
N ALA A 96 1.20 4.12 -2.81
CA ALA A 96 0.16 4.06 -1.79
C ALA A 96 0.35 5.14 -0.71
N PHE A 97 1.59 5.45 -0.33
CA PHE A 97 1.91 6.53 0.59
C PHE A 97 1.45 7.88 0.04
N VAL A 98 1.74 8.17 -1.24
CA VAL A 98 1.23 9.38 -1.91
C VAL A 98 -0.30 9.39 -1.92
N GLY A 99 -0.94 8.27 -2.24
CA GLY A 99 -2.40 8.12 -2.17
C GLY A 99 -2.96 8.38 -0.77
N GLY A 100 -2.30 7.88 0.27
CA GLY A 100 -2.63 8.06 1.68
C GLY A 100 -2.51 9.53 2.11
N VAL A 101 -1.43 10.21 1.74
CA VAL A 101 -1.24 11.65 2.02
C VAL A 101 -2.36 12.46 1.34
N LEU A 102 -2.64 12.19 0.06
CA LEU A 102 -3.72 12.86 -0.68
C LEU A 102 -5.12 12.57 -0.09
N ALA A 103 -5.31 11.41 0.53
CA ALA A 103 -6.53 11.04 1.24
C ALA A 103 -6.64 11.64 2.66
N ALA A 104 -5.51 11.94 3.30
CA ALA A 104 -5.45 12.54 4.63
C ALA A 104 -5.68 14.06 4.62
N ILE A 105 -5.39 14.74 3.51
CA ILE A 105 -5.59 16.19 3.36
C ILE A 105 -7.10 16.49 3.40
N PRO A 106 -7.59 17.27 4.40
CA PRO A 106 -8.96 17.75 4.41
C PRO A 106 -9.14 18.73 3.25
N ALA A 107 -10.30 18.70 2.59
CA ALA A 107 -10.63 19.74 1.63
C ALA A 107 -10.58 21.09 2.36
N SER A 108 -9.66 21.97 1.95
CA SER A 108 -9.66 23.36 2.39
C SER A 108 -11.02 23.96 2.05
N ARG A 109 -11.68 24.59 3.04
CA ARG A 109 -12.85 25.46 2.82
C ARG A 109 -12.43 26.76 2.11
N ALA A 110 -11.76 26.68 0.96
CA ALA A 110 -11.37 27.84 0.17
C ALA A 110 -12.47 28.27 -0.83
N ALA A 111 -13.72 27.80 -0.67
CA ALA A 111 -14.83 28.10 -1.58
C ALA A 111 -16.16 28.42 -0.86
N THR A 112 -16.11 29.00 0.34
CA THR A 112 -17.33 29.44 1.06
C THR A 112 -17.18 30.83 1.69
N GLN A 113 -16.30 31.67 1.15
CA GLN A 113 -16.13 33.05 1.59
C GLN A 113 -16.53 34.08 0.52
N SER A 114 -17.38 33.67 -0.43
CA SER A 114 -17.99 34.55 -1.42
C SER A 114 -19.41 34.08 -1.70
N ALA A 115 -20.29 34.29 -0.73
CA ALA A 115 -21.75 34.33 -0.90
C ALA A 115 -22.33 35.22 0.18
#